data_AF-A0A9X5I417-F1
#
_entry.id   AF-A0A9X5I417-F1
#
_cell.length_a   1.000
_cell.length_b   1.000
_cell.length_c   1.000
_cell.angle_alpha   90.00
_cell.angle_beta   90.00
_cell.angle_gamma   90.00
#
_symmetry.space_group_name_H-M   'P 1'
#
loop_
_entity.id
_entity.type
_entity.pdbx_description
1 polymer ?
#
loop_
_entity_poly.entity_id
_entity_poly.type
_entity_poly.pdbx_seq_one_letter_code
_entity_poly.pdbx_strand_id
1 'polypeptide(L)'
;MSLDVQEIKSAIRIHDYISQLEKLTKLTLKNSDIMLGAPKTKLVVDLPTHNKPCYEYVEQLYQEIGDRDLLMQALRTGWHYISSNGTTIPVSKEKYFQQLNSSQAFHVAKQRGYEIPEKFLTTKQFCYGQYEAYSAMHEIMHGKALGIWSNKANFSNFMYNYAKFYKAIKLIAPQFIVPSSSYQSSIPYILDQLWVASHNSNQVRLLGLEVAGEQHFLNGGHSKTLGNEKYLEKLGFEMYHVASWWCRVDPYRVICEFLKESGIFPEAQQYLIGAELDTIDKYVCGICHRPMVRLGWDWIQQCQIGDRTVYAHKHCVAHKVADKLSTRGRFDVQSQRC
;
A
#
# COMPACT_ATOMS: atom_id res chain seq x y z
N MET A 1 25.32 16.25 7.58
CA MET A 1 24.78 15.90 6.25
C MET A 1 23.29 16.22 6.29
N SER A 2 22.77 17.09 5.41
CA SER A 2 21.32 17.36 5.37
C SER A 2 20.54 16.11 4.98
N LEU A 3 19.36 15.92 5.57
CA LEU A 3 18.44 14.80 5.31
C LEU A 3 18.15 14.64 3.79
N ASP A 4 18.07 15.75 3.07
CA ASP A 4 17.85 15.81 1.62
C ASP A 4 18.88 15.04 0.78
N VAL A 5 20.15 15.03 1.21
CA VAL A 5 21.23 14.32 0.50
C VAL A 5 21.11 12.81 0.69
N GLN A 6 20.57 12.35 1.83
CA GLN A 6 20.35 10.93 2.08
C GLN A 6 19.17 10.36 1.30
N GLU A 7 18.14 11.18 1.06
CA GLU A 7 16.96 10.81 0.28
C GLU A 7 17.30 10.63 -1.20
N ILE A 8 18.02 11.59 -1.83
CA ILE A 8 18.48 11.44 -3.21
C ILE A 8 19.37 10.21 -3.36
N LYS A 9 20.28 9.97 -2.40
CA LYS A 9 21.11 8.76 -2.40
C LYS A 9 20.27 7.48 -2.30
N SER A 10 19.17 7.52 -1.56
CA SER A 10 18.25 6.38 -1.46
C SER A 10 17.48 6.16 -2.76
N ALA A 11 17.00 7.22 -3.41
CA ALA A 11 16.39 7.14 -4.73
C ALA A 11 17.34 6.56 -5.78
N ILE A 12 18.59 7.03 -5.82
CA ILE A 12 19.63 6.49 -6.72
C ILE A 12 19.82 5.00 -6.47
N ARG A 13 19.99 4.57 -5.22
CA ARG A 13 20.16 3.14 -4.88
C ARG A 13 18.98 2.28 -5.33
N ILE A 14 17.75 2.79 -5.20
CA ILE A 14 16.54 2.07 -5.63
C ILE A 14 16.49 1.95 -7.17
N HIS A 15 16.79 3.02 -7.89
CA HIS A 15 16.85 3.00 -9.36
C HIS A 15 17.98 2.11 -9.89
N ASP A 16 19.15 2.14 -9.25
CA ASP A 16 20.28 1.26 -9.56
C ASP A 16 19.92 -0.21 -9.32
N TYR A 17 19.25 -0.49 -8.18
CA TYR A 17 18.75 -1.82 -7.86
C TYR A 17 17.77 -2.33 -8.92
N ILE A 18 16.81 -1.51 -9.36
CA ILE A 18 15.87 -1.85 -10.44
C ILE A 18 16.62 -2.14 -11.73
N SER A 19 17.63 -1.33 -12.07
CA SER A 19 18.49 -1.57 -13.24
C SER A 19 19.21 -2.92 -13.18
N GLN A 20 19.62 -3.34 -11.98
CA GLN A 20 20.24 -4.65 -11.77
C GLN A 20 19.21 -5.77 -11.91
N LEU A 21 18.00 -5.60 -11.38
CA LEU A 21 16.90 -6.55 -11.55
C LEU A 21 16.52 -6.72 -13.02
N GLU A 22 16.45 -5.65 -13.82
CA GLU A 22 16.19 -5.73 -15.26
C GLU A 22 17.23 -6.62 -15.95
N LYS A 23 18.52 -6.44 -15.62
CA LYS A 23 19.61 -7.25 -16.17
C LYS A 23 19.49 -8.73 -15.78
N LEU A 24 19.12 -9.00 -14.53
CA LEU A 24 19.00 -10.38 -14.02
C LEU A 24 17.77 -11.11 -14.56
N THR A 25 16.63 -10.42 -14.62
CA THR A 25 15.34 -11.01 -15.02
C THR A 25 15.08 -10.95 -16.52
N LYS A 26 15.82 -10.09 -17.25
CA LYS A 26 15.57 -9.72 -18.65
C LYS A 26 14.19 -9.08 -18.88
N LEU A 27 13.53 -8.63 -17.81
CA LEU A 27 12.29 -7.88 -17.88
C LEU A 27 12.59 -6.39 -18.03
N THR A 28 11.77 -5.68 -18.80
CA THR A 28 11.79 -4.21 -18.84
C THR A 28 10.97 -3.69 -17.67
N LEU A 29 11.64 -3.25 -16.61
CA LEU A 29 11.01 -2.81 -15.35
C LEU A 29 10.88 -1.29 -15.27
N LYS A 30 11.78 -0.53 -15.88
CA LYS A 30 11.76 0.94 -15.79
C LYS A 30 10.66 1.58 -16.62
N ASN A 31 10.38 0.96 -17.77
CA ASN A 31 9.36 1.38 -18.72
C ASN A 31 8.12 0.46 -18.65
N SER A 32 7.94 -0.29 -17.57
CA SER A 32 6.67 -0.94 -17.30
C SER A 32 5.81 -0.03 -16.43
N ASP A 33 4.50 -0.09 -16.64
CA ASP A 33 3.52 0.45 -15.72
C ASP A 33 3.49 -0.39 -14.43
N ILE A 34 2.68 0.04 -13.45
CA ILE A 34 2.35 -0.82 -12.31
C ILE A 34 1.64 -2.07 -12.82
N MET A 35 2.35 -3.19 -12.74
CA MET A 35 1.80 -4.51 -12.98
C MET A 35 0.98 -4.93 -11.77
N LEU A 36 -0.27 -4.49 -11.72
CA LEU A 36 -1.25 -5.00 -10.77
C LEU A 36 -1.97 -6.21 -11.38
N GLY A 37 -1.64 -7.41 -10.92
CA GLY A 37 -2.41 -8.60 -11.23
C GLY A 37 -3.75 -8.54 -10.49
N ALA A 38 -4.85 -8.25 -11.19
CA ALA A 38 -6.18 -8.20 -10.62
C ALA A 38 -6.91 -9.56 -10.72
N PRO A 39 -7.83 -9.88 -9.81
CA PRO A 39 -8.64 -11.09 -9.89
C PRO A 39 -9.57 -11.04 -11.10
N LYS A 40 -9.83 -12.20 -11.72
CA LYS A 40 -10.76 -12.30 -12.86
C LYS A 40 -12.20 -12.01 -12.49
N THR A 41 -12.56 -12.24 -11.23
CA THR A 41 -13.92 -12.11 -10.71
C THR A 41 -13.89 -11.35 -9.39
N LYS A 42 -14.80 -10.38 -9.24
CA LYS A 42 -15.06 -9.73 -7.96
C LYS A 42 -15.96 -10.65 -7.13
N LEU A 43 -15.58 -10.88 -5.88
CA LEU A 43 -16.24 -11.85 -5.00
C LEU A 43 -16.89 -11.11 -3.85
N VAL A 44 -18.04 -11.62 -3.42
CA VAL A 44 -18.82 -11.05 -2.33
C VAL A 44 -19.08 -12.15 -1.32
N VAL A 45 -18.93 -11.82 -0.04
CA VAL A 45 -19.16 -12.73 1.10
C VAL A 45 -20.41 -12.24 1.83
N ASP A 46 -21.41 -13.12 1.92
CA ASP A 46 -22.63 -12.86 2.68
C ASP A 46 -22.36 -12.88 4.18
N LEU A 47 -22.92 -11.90 4.86
CA LEU A 47 -22.85 -11.78 6.31
C LEU A 47 -23.93 -12.69 6.93
N PRO A 48 -23.62 -13.39 8.03
CA PRO A 48 -24.59 -14.25 8.70
C PRO A 48 -25.82 -13.46 9.15
N THR A 49 -27.01 -13.93 8.74
CA THR A 49 -28.30 -13.31 9.06
C THR A 49 -28.70 -13.53 10.52
N HIS A 50 -28.08 -12.81 11.45
CA HIS A 50 -28.60 -12.72 12.81
C HIS A 50 -28.59 -11.27 13.34
N ASN A 51 -29.82 -10.75 13.49
CA ASN A 51 -30.32 -9.59 14.23
C ASN A 51 -29.50 -8.28 14.29
N LYS A 52 -30.12 -7.27 13.66
CA LYS A 52 -29.81 -5.83 13.57
C LYS A 52 -28.56 -5.49 12.73
N PRO A 53 -28.68 -4.55 11.76
CA PRO A 53 -27.53 -4.03 11.05
C PRO A 53 -26.68 -3.20 12.01
N CYS A 54 -25.68 -3.81 12.64
CA CYS A 54 -24.73 -3.12 13.51
C CYS A 54 -23.60 -2.45 12.71
N TYR A 55 -23.84 -2.04 11.47
CA TYR A 55 -22.81 -1.52 10.56
C TYR A 55 -22.72 0.00 10.52
N GLU A 56 -23.65 0.72 11.16
CA GLU A 56 -23.64 2.18 11.19
C GLU A 56 -22.52 2.74 12.08
N TYR A 57 -21.97 1.94 13.01
CA TYR A 57 -21.02 2.38 14.03
C TYR A 57 -19.84 1.43 14.29
N VAL A 58 -19.36 0.70 13.28
CA VAL A 58 -18.07 -0.01 13.44
C VAL A 58 -16.97 0.96 13.06
N GLU A 59 -16.35 1.55 14.09
CA GLU A 59 -15.05 2.22 13.99
C GLU A 59 -14.08 1.32 13.23
N GLN A 60 -13.25 1.92 12.39
CA GLN A 60 -12.25 1.18 11.61
C GLN A 60 -11.41 0.33 12.53
N LEU A 61 -11.50 -0.98 12.35
CA LEU A 61 -10.66 -1.90 13.10
C LEU A 61 -9.38 -2.02 12.32
N TYR A 62 -8.32 -1.51 12.92
CA TYR A 62 -6.98 -1.81 12.46
C TYR A 62 -6.42 -2.90 13.34
N GLN A 63 -6.06 -4.03 12.74
CA GLN A 63 -5.43 -5.13 13.45
C GLN A 63 -3.98 -5.24 13.03
N GLU A 64 -3.07 -5.36 14.00
CA GLU A 64 -1.65 -5.61 13.71
C GLU A 64 -1.45 -6.92 12.94
N ILE A 65 -2.01 -8.03 13.43
CA ILE A 65 -2.04 -9.34 12.75
C ILE A 65 -3.43 -9.98 12.93
N GLY A 66 -4.18 -10.07 11.83
CA GLY A 66 -5.50 -10.71 11.79
C GLY A 66 -5.44 -12.21 11.54
N ASP A 67 -6.54 -12.90 11.77
CA ASP A 67 -6.72 -14.31 11.40
C ASP A 67 -8.16 -14.57 10.94
N ARG A 68 -8.32 -15.55 10.04
CA ARG A 68 -9.62 -15.89 9.44
C ARG A 68 -10.69 -16.23 10.46
N ASP A 69 -10.40 -16.99 11.51
CA ASP A 69 -11.41 -17.36 12.50
C ASP A 69 -11.89 -16.15 13.28
N LEU A 70 -10.97 -15.25 13.64
CA LEU A 70 -11.30 -13.98 14.28
C LEU A 70 -12.15 -13.09 13.36
N LEU A 71 -11.79 -13.02 12.08
CA LEU A 71 -12.58 -12.29 11.08
C LEU A 71 -13.98 -12.89 10.94
N MET A 72 -14.11 -14.19 10.75
CA MET A 72 -15.41 -14.84 10.58
C MET A 72 -16.27 -14.73 11.85
N GLN A 73 -15.66 -14.79 13.03
CA GLN A 73 -16.34 -14.53 14.29
C GLN A 73 -16.80 -13.08 14.38
N ALA A 74 -15.97 -12.12 13.97
CA ALA A 74 -16.36 -10.72 13.92
C ALA A 74 -17.53 -10.50 12.95
N LEU A 75 -17.46 -11.04 11.72
CA LEU A 75 -18.54 -10.95 10.74
C LEU A 75 -19.85 -11.59 11.26
N ARG A 76 -19.76 -12.73 11.97
CA ARG A 76 -20.92 -13.39 12.60
C ARG A 76 -21.55 -12.59 13.73
N THR A 77 -20.74 -11.84 14.47
CA THR A 77 -21.17 -11.13 15.67
C THR A 77 -21.39 -9.64 15.42
N GLY A 78 -21.47 -9.20 14.16
CA GLY A 78 -21.60 -7.76 13.85
C GLY A 78 -20.44 -6.93 14.40
N TRP A 79 -19.23 -7.51 14.41
CA TRP A 79 -17.98 -6.95 14.91
C TRP A 79 -17.89 -6.76 16.43
N HIS A 80 -18.87 -7.24 17.21
CA HIS A 80 -18.86 -7.15 18.68
C HIS A 80 -17.69 -7.89 19.34
N TYR A 81 -17.10 -8.90 18.68
CA TYR A 81 -16.06 -9.74 19.27
C TYR A 81 -14.62 -9.30 18.96
N ILE A 82 -14.39 -8.20 18.23
CA ILE A 82 -13.02 -7.71 18.09
C ILE A 82 -12.63 -7.05 19.41
N SER A 83 -11.94 -7.79 20.27
CA SER A 83 -11.34 -7.25 21.48
C SER A 83 -10.53 -6.02 21.06
N SER A 84 -11.01 -4.83 21.42
CA SER A 84 -10.35 -3.56 21.23
C SER A 84 -9.20 -3.40 22.22
N ASN A 85 -8.48 -4.49 22.53
CA ASN A 85 -7.23 -4.48 23.25
C ASN A 85 -6.13 -3.94 22.31
N GLY A 86 -6.34 -2.72 21.82
CA GLY A 86 -5.35 -1.67 21.65
C GLY A 86 -4.10 -1.98 20.85
N THR A 87 -4.06 -3.03 20.03
CA THR A 87 -2.95 -3.22 19.08
C THR A 87 -3.24 -2.42 17.84
N THR A 88 -3.18 -1.10 18.03
CA THR A 88 -3.02 -0.14 16.95
C THR A 88 -1.85 -0.60 16.12
N ILE A 89 -2.04 -0.54 14.81
CA ILE A 89 -0.98 -0.77 13.84
C ILE A 89 0.32 -0.13 14.32
N PRO A 90 1.48 -0.79 14.14
CA PRO A 90 2.77 -0.16 14.40
C PRO A 90 2.84 1.25 13.81
N VAL A 91 2.84 2.25 14.68
CA VAL A 91 2.85 3.67 14.31
C VAL A 91 4.21 4.15 13.78
N SER A 92 5.24 3.30 13.83
CA SER A 92 6.58 3.63 13.36
C SER A 92 7.15 2.59 12.39
N LYS A 93 8.00 3.10 11.49
CA LYS A 93 8.78 2.34 10.51
C LYS A 93 9.60 1.24 11.19
N GLU A 94 10.26 1.57 12.29
CA GLU A 94 11.14 0.68 13.04
C GLU A 94 10.37 -0.49 13.63
N LYS A 95 9.19 -0.22 14.22
CA LYS A 95 8.36 -1.27 14.79
C LYS A 95 7.93 -2.22 13.68
N TYR A 96 7.42 -1.72 12.55
CA TYR A 96 7.01 -2.58 11.41
C TYR A 96 8.17 -3.44 10.88
N PHE A 97 9.37 -2.86 10.72
CA PHE A 97 10.53 -3.63 10.31
C PHE A 97 10.91 -4.73 11.28
N GLN A 98 10.78 -4.50 12.59
CA GLN A 98 11.01 -5.54 13.59
C GLN A 98 10.00 -6.68 13.40
N GLN A 99 8.74 -6.39 13.09
CA GLN A 99 7.72 -7.43 12.84
C GLN A 99 8.06 -8.27 11.60
N LEU A 100 8.43 -7.61 10.49
CA LEU A 100 8.82 -8.29 9.26
C LEU A 100 10.08 -9.14 9.46
N ASN A 101 11.10 -8.58 10.13
CA ASN A 101 12.36 -9.27 10.33
C ASN A 101 12.26 -10.42 11.34
N SER A 102 11.37 -10.31 12.32
CA SER A 102 11.13 -11.38 13.30
C SER A 102 10.10 -12.41 12.82
N SER A 103 9.60 -12.29 11.58
CA SER A 103 8.53 -13.18 11.08
C SER A 103 7.33 -13.26 12.04
N GLN A 104 6.93 -12.10 12.59
CA GLN A 104 5.98 -12.03 13.70
C GLN A 104 4.64 -12.73 13.39
N ALA A 105 4.10 -12.62 12.18
CA ALA A 105 2.89 -13.35 11.77
C ALA A 105 3.01 -14.87 11.95
N PHE A 106 4.19 -15.45 11.67
CA PHE A 106 4.42 -16.87 11.88
C PHE A 106 4.54 -17.24 13.37
N HIS A 107 5.10 -16.35 14.20
CA HIS A 107 5.06 -16.53 15.66
C HIS A 107 3.63 -16.49 16.21
N VAL A 108 2.82 -15.52 15.76
CA VAL A 108 1.40 -15.41 16.14
C VAL A 108 0.60 -16.62 15.64
N ALA A 109 0.84 -17.09 14.42
CA ALA A 109 0.25 -18.33 13.92
C ALA A 109 0.60 -19.52 14.82
N LYS A 110 1.88 -19.70 15.16
CA LYS A 110 2.31 -20.78 16.06
C LYS A 110 1.61 -20.71 17.43
N GLN A 111 1.45 -19.51 17.99
CA GLN A 111 0.71 -19.30 19.24
C GLN A 111 -0.78 -19.64 19.13
N ARG A 112 -1.38 -19.49 17.94
CA ARG A 112 -2.77 -19.84 17.63
C ARG A 112 -2.97 -21.33 17.30
N GLY A 113 -1.91 -22.14 17.37
CA GLY A 113 -1.97 -23.60 17.19
C GLY A 113 -1.63 -24.09 15.78
N TYR A 114 -1.19 -23.21 14.87
CA TYR A 114 -0.74 -23.63 13.55
C TYR A 114 0.63 -24.33 13.61
N GLU A 115 0.84 -25.35 12.78
CA GLU A 115 2.14 -26.01 12.63
C GLU A 115 3.10 -25.15 11.81
N ILE A 116 4.06 -24.51 12.49
CA ILE A 116 5.06 -23.63 11.87
C ILE A 116 6.48 -24.21 12.06
N PRO A 117 7.16 -24.61 10.97
CA PRO A 117 8.55 -25.04 11.06
C PRO A 117 9.50 -23.92 11.48
N GLU A 118 10.51 -24.22 12.29
CA GLU A 118 11.47 -23.25 12.85
C GLU A 118 12.16 -22.37 11.80
N LYS A 119 12.37 -22.89 10.57
CA LYS A 119 12.95 -22.10 9.48
C LYS A 119 12.13 -20.85 9.16
N PHE A 120 10.80 -20.88 9.30
CA PHE A 120 9.94 -19.72 9.02
C PHE A 120 10.02 -18.64 10.11
N LEU A 121 10.41 -19.03 11.33
CA LEU A 121 10.59 -18.11 12.47
C LEU A 121 11.97 -17.42 12.45
N THR A 122 12.93 -18.01 11.75
CA THR A 122 14.35 -17.59 11.78
C THR A 122 14.84 -16.97 10.48
N THR A 123 14.13 -17.19 9.37
CA THR A 123 14.49 -16.63 8.07
C THR A 123 13.65 -15.40 7.75
N LYS A 124 14.25 -14.43 7.05
CA LYS A 124 13.54 -13.27 6.56
C LYS A 124 12.58 -13.70 5.43
N GLN A 125 11.30 -13.81 5.77
CA GLN A 125 10.23 -14.23 4.84
C GLN A 125 9.62 -13.05 4.06
N PHE A 126 9.79 -11.84 4.57
CA PHE A 126 9.05 -10.66 4.14
C PHE A 126 9.95 -9.64 3.42
N CYS A 127 9.43 -8.99 2.38
CA CYS A 127 10.19 -8.06 1.54
C CYS A 127 10.02 -6.60 1.98
N TYR A 128 10.98 -5.74 1.61
CA TYR A 128 10.94 -4.31 1.96
C TYR A 128 9.74 -3.59 1.33
N GLY A 129 9.28 -4.02 0.16
CA GLY A 129 8.12 -3.44 -0.51
C GLY A 129 6.82 -3.55 0.31
N GLN A 130 6.68 -4.60 1.12
CA GLN A 130 5.51 -4.79 1.98
C GLN A 130 5.38 -3.67 3.02
N TYR A 131 6.51 -3.23 3.59
CA TYR A 131 6.52 -2.09 4.51
C TYR A 131 6.10 -0.80 3.82
N GLU A 132 6.64 -0.50 2.64
CA GLU A 132 6.34 0.75 1.94
C GLU A 132 4.87 0.81 1.53
N ALA A 133 4.31 -0.31 1.01
CA ALA A 133 2.89 -0.43 0.72
C ALA A 133 2.03 -0.23 1.98
N TYR A 134 2.46 -0.80 3.11
CA TYR A 134 1.80 -0.64 4.40
C TYR A 134 1.81 0.84 4.86
N SER A 135 2.96 1.50 4.79
CA SER A 135 3.12 2.90 5.19
C SER A 135 2.23 3.82 4.33
N ALA A 136 2.21 3.61 3.01
CA ALA A 136 1.37 4.37 2.10
C ALA A 136 -0.12 4.15 2.36
N MET A 137 -0.55 2.90 2.61
CA MET A 137 -1.92 2.59 3.02
C MET A 137 -2.31 3.37 4.27
N HIS A 138 -1.46 3.36 5.30
CA HIS A 138 -1.72 4.05 6.55
C HIS A 138 -1.88 5.57 6.33
N GLU A 139 -1.01 6.18 5.53
CA GLU A 139 -1.09 7.62 5.24
C GLU A 139 -2.28 8.01 4.36
N ILE A 140 -2.66 7.16 3.40
CA ILE A 140 -3.87 7.33 2.58
C ILE A 140 -5.11 7.28 3.46
N MET A 141 -5.19 6.31 4.37
CA MET A 141 -6.31 6.16 5.30
C MET A 141 -6.41 7.30 6.32
N HIS A 142 -5.33 8.03 6.57
CA HIS A 142 -5.34 9.23 7.42
C HIS A 142 -5.54 10.53 6.62
N GLY A 143 -5.82 10.45 5.31
CA GLY A 143 -6.00 11.61 4.44
C GLY A 143 -4.74 12.48 4.30
N LYS A 144 -3.56 11.97 4.71
CA LYS A 144 -2.30 12.70 4.62
C LYS A 144 -1.77 12.70 3.18
N ALA A 145 -1.96 11.59 2.47
CA ALA A 145 -1.42 11.42 1.14
C ALA A 145 -2.36 11.86 0.01
N LEU A 146 -3.66 11.88 0.28
CA LEU A 146 -4.71 12.27 -0.67
C LEU A 146 -5.35 13.54 -0.13
N GLY A 147 -5.32 14.63 -0.90
CA GLY A 147 -6.04 15.86 -0.55
C GLY A 147 -5.20 17.11 -0.31
N ILE A 148 -3.87 17.06 -0.45
CA ILE A 148 -3.06 18.27 -0.19
C ILE A 148 -3.10 19.27 -1.35
N TRP A 149 -3.62 18.87 -2.51
CA TRP A 149 -3.59 19.72 -3.72
C TRP A 149 -4.83 19.60 -4.59
N SER A 150 -6.00 19.28 -4.02
CA SER A 150 -7.21 19.62 -4.76
C SER A 150 -7.24 21.13 -4.88
N ASN A 151 -6.98 21.63 -6.08
CA ASN A 151 -7.45 22.94 -6.53
C ASN A 151 -8.79 23.20 -5.85
N LYS A 152 -8.99 24.33 -5.15
CA LYS A 152 -10.15 24.54 -4.25
C LYS A 152 -11.49 24.11 -4.88
N ALA A 153 -11.59 24.21 -6.21
CA ALA A 153 -12.69 23.73 -7.04
C ALA A 153 -13.08 22.24 -6.81
N ASN A 154 -12.13 21.35 -6.51
CA ASN A 154 -12.34 19.91 -6.40
C ASN A 154 -12.28 19.37 -4.96
N PHE A 155 -12.02 20.23 -3.96
CA PHE A 155 -11.88 19.80 -2.55
C PHE A 155 -13.18 19.18 -2.01
N SER A 156 -14.33 19.78 -2.31
CA SER A 156 -15.62 19.25 -1.86
C SER A 156 -15.93 17.87 -2.45
N ASN A 157 -15.59 17.66 -3.72
CA ASN A 157 -15.76 16.36 -4.38
C ASN A 157 -14.81 15.32 -3.78
N PHE A 158 -13.55 15.68 -3.55
CA PHE A 158 -12.59 14.84 -2.84
C PHE A 158 -13.11 14.45 -1.45
N MET A 159 -13.51 15.40 -0.61
CA MET A 159 -13.99 15.12 0.75
C MET A 159 -15.19 14.19 0.76
N TYR A 160 -16.14 14.38 -0.17
CA TYR A 160 -17.32 13.52 -0.29
C TYR A 160 -16.92 12.08 -0.68
N ASN A 161 -16.12 11.93 -1.72
CA ASN A 161 -15.67 10.64 -2.22
C ASN A 161 -14.79 9.90 -1.21
N TYR A 162 -13.84 10.62 -0.60
CA TYR A 162 -12.99 10.12 0.46
C TYR A 162 -13.81 9.65 1.66
N ALA A 163 -14.80 10.43 2.11
CA ALA A 163 -15.68 10.01 3.20
C ALA A 163 -16.49 8.74 2.86
N LYS A 164 -16.94 8.60 1.61
CA LYS A 164 -17.64 7.39 1.15
C LYS A 164 -16.71 6.18 1.14
N PHE A 165 -15.52 6.31 0.55
CA PHE A 165 -14.47 5.30 0.57
C PHE A 165 -14.14 4.89 2.02
N TYR A 166 -13.85 5.86 2.86
CA TYR A 166 -13.43 5.67 4.25
C TYR A 166 -14.49 4.94 5.08
N LYS A 167 -15.78 5.21 4.84
CA LYS A 167 -16.92 4.51 5.49
C LYS A 167 -17.12 3.08 4.98
N ALA A 168 -16.71 2.79 3.74
CA ALA A 168 -16.83 1.47 3.16
C ALA A 168 -15.84 0.48 3.78
N ILE A 169 -14.66 0.93 4.21
CA ILE A 169 -13.64 0.09 4.83
C ILE A 169 -14.05 -0.30 6.26
N LYS A 170 -13.98 -1.60 6.59
CA LYS A 170 -14.35 -2.18 7.89
C LYS A 170 -13.17 -2.70 8.68
N LEU A 171 -12.18 -3.28 7.99
CA LEU A 171 -10.95 -3.79 8.60
C LEU A 171 -9.80 -3.59 7.62
N ILE A 172 -8.64 -3.20 8.15
CA ILE A 172 -7.35 -3.36 7.45
C ILE A 172 -6.40 -4.11 8.37
N ALA A 173 -5.78 -5.16 7.84
CA ALA A 173 -4.72 -5.92 8.51
C ALA A 173 -3.46 -5.94 7.62
N PRO A 174 -2.29 -5.48 8.11
CA PRO A 174 -1.05 -5.42 7.34
C PRO A 174 -0.28 -6.75 7.33
N GLN A 175 -0.78 -7.77 8.03
CA GLN A 175 -0.48 -9.18 7.83
C GLN A 175 -1.74 -9.97 8.25
N PHE A 176 -2.19 -10.93 7.45
CA PHE A 176 -3.39 -11.70 7.78
C PHE A 176 -3.17 -13.19 7.58
N ILE A 177 -3.48 -13.95 8.64
CA ILE A 177 -3.33 -15.41 8.65
C ILE A 177 -4.57 -16.03 8.01
N VAL A 178 -4.36 -16.72 6.88
CA VAL A 178 -5.36 -17.56 6.25
C VAL A 178 -4.98 -19.02 6.54
N PRO A 179 -5.89 -19.80 7.14
CA PRO A 179 -5.64 -21.22 7.36
C PRO A 179 -5.36 -21.90 6.03
N SER A 180 -4.61 -22.99 6.07
CA SER A 180 -4.37 -23.83 4.90
C SER A 180 -5.55 -24.77 4.66
N SER A 181 -5.66 -25.31 3.45
CA SER A 181 -6.75 -26.23 3.07
C SER A 181 -6.84 -27.49 3.91
N SER A 182 -5.76 -27.87 4.62
CA SER A 182 -5.73 -28.94 5.61
C SER A 182 -5.43 -28.33 6.99
N TYR A 183 -6.49 -28.04 7.75
CA TYR A 183 -6.48 -27.28 9.02
C TYR A 183 -5.58 -27.81 10.15
N GLN A 184 -4.77 -28.84 9.91
CA GLN A 184 -3.94 -29.49 10.94
C GLN A 184 -2.54 -29.92 10.46
N SER A 185 -2.16 -29.75 9.19
CA SER A 185 -0.89 -30.32 8.70
C SER A 185 -0.10 -29.44 7.72
N SER A 186 -0.57 -28.21 7.46
CA SER A 186 0.15 -27.32 6.55
C SER A 186 0.19 -25.88 7.03
N ILE A 187 1.32 -25.26 6.76
CA ILE A 187 1.66 -23.88 7.12
C ILE A 187 0.57 -22.95 6.59
N PRO A 188 0.03 -22.04 7.42
CA PRO A 188 -0.97 -21.10 6.96
C PRO A 188 -0.39 -20.17 5.90
N TYR A 189 -1.27 -19.68 5.05
CA TYR A 189 -0.93 -18.64 4.11
C TYR A 189 -0.95 -17.29 4.83
N ILE A 190 0.11 -16.49 4.69
CA ILE A 190 0.17 -15.14 5.26
C ILE A 190 -0.07 -14.15 4.12
N LEU A 191 -1.23 -13.50 4.14
CA LEU A 191 -1.54 -12.38 3.25
C LEU A 191 -0.75 -11.15 3.68
N ASP A 192 -0.12 -10.49 2.71
CA ASP A 192 0.64 -9.26 2.95
C ASP A 192 -0.24 -8.10 3.40
N GLN A 193 -1.44 -7.92 2.85
CA GLN A 193 -2.45 -7.03 3.43
C GLN A 193 -3.86 -7.57 3.16
N LEU A 194 -4.77 -7.43 4.13
CA LEU A 194 -6.19 -7.66 3.94
C LEU A 194 -6.97 -6.37 4.14
N TRP A 195 -7.83 -6.05 3.17
CA TRP A 195 -8.83 -5.00 3.25
C TRP A 195 -10.22 -5.62 3.23
N VAL A 196 -11.01 -5.38 4.26
CA VAL A 196 -12.42 -5.77 4.30
C VAL A 196 -13.27 -4.56 3.98
N ALA A 197 -13.96 -4.59 2.85
CA ALA A 197 -14.81 -3.49 2.39
C ALA A 197 -16.27 -3.92 2.37
N SER A 198 -17.17 -3.05 2.82
CA SER A 198 -18.62 -3.25 2.68
C SER A 198 -19.01 -3.15 1.21
N HIS A 199 -19.78 -4.14 0.75
CA HIS A 199 -20.45 -4.09 -0.55
C HIS A 199 -21.87 -3.54 -0.40
N ASN A 200 -22.60 -4.04 0.59
CA ASN A 200 -23.87 -3.49 1.07
C ASN A 200 -24.07 -3.85 2.56
N SER A 201 -25.28 -3.65 3.08
CA SER A 201 -25.61 -3.87 4.49
C SER A 201 -25.37 -5.30 4.98
N ASN A 202 -25.41 -6.30 4.09
CA ASN A 202 -25.30 -7.71 4.45
C ASN A 202 -24.15 -8.40 3.73
N GLN A 203 -23.25 -7.65 3.08
CA GLN A 203 -22.23 -8.22 2.23
C GLN A 203 -20.92 -7.45 2.35
N VAL A 204 -19.81 -8.19 2.37
CA VAL A 204 -18.44 -7.65 2.36
C VAL A 204 -17.63 -8.24 1.22
N ARG A 205 -16.53 -7.57 0.87
CA ARG A 205 -15.50 -8.06 -0.04
C ARG A 205 -14.20 -8.19 0.74
N LEU A 206 -13.49 -9.29 0.54
CA LEU A 206 -12.21 -9.58 1.16
C LEU A 206 -11.11 -9.36 0.13
N LEU A 207 -10.43 -8.21 0.18
CA LEU A 207 -9.46 -7.80 -0.82
C LEU A 207 -8.05 -8.03 -0.27
N GLY A 208 -7.34 -9.02 -0.80
CA GLY A 208 -5.95 -9.30 -0.47
C GLY A 208 -5.01 -8.53 -1.39
N LEU A 209 -4.03 -7.82 -0.85
CA LEU A 209 -2.93 -7.24 -1.62
C LEU A 209 -1.64 -7.98 -1.28
N GLU A 210 -1.03 -8.59 -2.29
CA GLU A 210 0.21 -9.35 -2.23
C GLU A 210 1.35 -8.57 -2.87
N VAL A 211 2.42 -8.34 -2.12
CA VAL A 211 3.61 -7.65 -2.60
C VAL A 211 4.67 -8.69 -2.95
N ALA A 212 4.68 -9.06 -4.21
CA ALA A 212 5.58 -10.06 -4.76
C ALA A 212 7.04 -9.58 -4.68
N GLY A 213 7.83 -10.23 -3.81
CA GLY A 213 9.28 -10.09 -3.75
C GLY A 213 9.99 -10.51 -5.04
N GLU A 214 11.25 -10.10 -5.18
CA GLU A 214 12.00 -10.22 -6.44
C GLU A 214 12.35 -11.67 -6.79
N GLN A 215 12.43 -12.54 -5.78
CA GLN A 215 12.63 -13.98 -5.97
C GLN A 215 11.53 -14.63 -6.81
N HIS A 216 10.29 -14.11 -6.77
CA HIS A 216 9.21 -14.64 -7.60
C HIS A 216 9.48 -14.45 -9.09
N PHE A 217 10.02 -13.30 -9.47
CA PHE A 217 10.33 -12.96 -10.85
C PHE A 217 11.64 -13.61 -11.31
N LEU A 218 12.63 -13.70 -10.42
CA LEU A 218 13.89 -14.41 -10.69
C LEU A 218 13.68 -15.91 -10.96
N ASN A 219 12.62 -16.50 -10.41
CA ASN A 219 12.24 -17.91 -10.65
C ASN A 219 11.25 -18.07 -11.82
N GLY A 220 11.16 -17.11 -12.74
CA GLY A 220 10.27 -17.19 -13.91
C GLY A 220 8.78 -17.10 -13.57
N GLY A 221 8.41 -16.40 -12.50
CA GLY A 221 7.02 -16.29 -12.03
C GLY A 221 6.50 -17.52 -11.30
N HIS A 222 7.32 -18.57 -11.13
CA HIS A 222 6.95 -19.78 -10.39
C HIS A 222 7.17 -19.56 -8.90
N SER A 223 6.29 -18.76 -8.30
CA SER A 223 6.20 -18.68 -6.86
C SER A 223 5.33 -19.80 -6.29
N LYS A 224 5.81 -20.49 -5.25
CA LYS A 224 4.95 -21.36 -4.41
C LYS A 224 3.84 -20.59 -3.68
N THR A 225 3.94 -19.26 -3.50
CA THR A 225 2.88 -18.44 -2.88
C THR A 225 1.72 -18.11 -3.85
N LEU A 226 1.96 -18.02 -5.16
CA LEU A 226 0.89 -17.86 -6.16
C LEU A 226 0.08 -19.15 -6.39
N GLY A 227 0.56 -20.29 -5.87
CA GLY A 227 -0.08 -21.61 -6.05
C GLY A 227 -1.43 -21.79 -5.33
N ASN A 228 -1.81 -20.87 -4.43
CA ASN A 228 -3.01 -20.97 -3.61
C ASN A 228 -4.16 -20.05 -4.04
N GLU A 229 -4.07 -19.35 -5.18
CA GLU A 229 -5.11 -18.42 -5.63
C GLU A 229 -6.48 -19.07 -5.69
N LYS A 230 -6.60 -20.28 -6.27
CA LYS A 230 -7.87 -21.02 -6.32
C LYS A 230 -8.44 -21.34 -4.93
N TYR A 231 -7.57 -21.55 -3.95
CA TYR A 231 -8.01 -21.81 -2.57
C TYR A 231 -8.49 -20.52 -1.91
N LEU A 232 -7.74 -19.42 -2.05
CA LEU A 232 -8.11 -18.10 -1.55
C LEU A 232 -9.41 -17.60 -2.19
N GLU A 233 -9.58 -17.81 -3.50
CA GLU A 233 -10.81 -17.52 -4.25
C GLU A 233 -12.01 -18.31 -3.69
N LYS A 234 -11.85 -19.61 -3.44
CA LYS A 234 -12.88 -20.44 -2.78
C LYS A 234 -13.25 -19.96 -1.39
N LEU A 235 -12.32 -19.33 -0.67
CA LEU A 235 -12.56 -18.74 0.64
C LEU A 235 -13.18 -17.32 0.56
N GLY A 236 -13.37 -16.78 -0.64
CA GLY A 236 -13.98 -15.48 -0.90
C GLY A 236 -12.98 -14.32 -1.03
N PHE A 237 -11.67 -14.59 -1.12
CA PHE A 237 -10.65 -13.55 -1.26
C PHE A 237 -10.44 -13.16 -2.72
N GLU A 238 -10.45 -11.86 -2.96
CA GLU A 238 -10.01 -11.22 -4.19
C GLU A 238 -8.52 -10.89 -4.07
N MET A 239 -7.67 -11.56 -4.85
CA MET A 239 -6.22 -11.43 -4.75
C MET A 239 -5.66 -10.47 -5.78
N TYR A 240 -5.02 -9.40 -5.31
CA TYR A 240 -4.32 -8.40 -6.11
C TYR A 240 -2.82 -8.55 -5.88
N HIS A 241 -2.04 -8.61 -6.95
CA HIS A 241 -0.59 -8.82 -6.86
C HIS A 241 0.15 -7.63 -7.43
N VAL A 242 1.16 -7.14 -6.71
CA VAL A 242 2.02 -6.06 -7.16
C VAL A 242 3.49 -6.43 -6.95
N ALA A 243 4.35 -6.00 -7.85
CA ALA A 243 5.78 -6.22 -7.70
C ALA A 243 6.40 -5.30 -6.64
N SER A 244 7.22 -5.87 -5.76
CA SER A 244 7.90 -5.18 -4.65
C SER A 244 8.69 -3.94 -5.08
N TRP A 245 9.30 -3.94 -6.27
CA TRP A 245 10.07 -2.78 -6.74
C TRP A 245 9.21 -1.53 -6.94
N TRP A 246 7.94 -1.68 -7.32
CA TRP A 246 7.02 -0.56 -7.45
C TRP A 246 6.69 0.05 -6.09
N CYS A 247 6.52 -0.78 -5.06
CA CYS A 247 6.36 -0.31 -3.69
C CYS A 247 7.59 0.43 -3.16
N ARG A 248 8.79 0.21 -3.72
CA ARG A 248 10.01 0.98 -3.38
C ARG A 248 10.08 2.32 -4.10
N VAL A 249 9.41 2.45 -5.24
CA VAL A 249 9.43 3.67 -6.07
C VAL A 249 8.28 4.59 -5.71
N ASP A 250 7.04 4.12 -5.74
CA ASP A 250 5.87 4.92 -5.37
C ASP A 250 4.80 4.00 -4.75
N PRO A 251 4.90 3.69 -3.44
CA PRO A 251 3.92 2.88 -2.75
C PRO A 251 2.53 3.54 -2.70
N TYR A 252 2.43 4.87 -2.77
CA TYR A 252 1.15 5.58 -2.80
C TYR A 252 0.43 5.33 -4.12
N ARG A 253 1.15 5.38 -5.23
CA ARG A 253 0.60 5.01 -6.53
C ARG A 253 0.16 3.55 -6.55
N VAL A 254 0.95 2.64 -5.98
CA VAL A 254 0.57 1.21 -5.85
C VAL A 254 -0.76 1.05 -5.13
N ILE A 255 -0.93 1.69 -3.96
CA ILE A 255 -2.20 1.62 -3.24
C ILE A 255 -3.33 2.29 -4.05
N CYS A 256 -3.09 3.41 -4.72
CA CYS A 256 -4.11 4.05 -5.55
C CYS A 256 -4.55 3.21 -6.76
N GLU A 257 -3.64 2.48 -7.42
CA GLU A 257 -3.97 1.47 -8.45
C GLU A 257 -4.81 0.34 -7.86
N PHE A 258 -4.40 -0.22 -6.71
CA PHE A 258 -5.18 -1.24 -6.02
C PHE A 258 -6.60 -0.76 -5.67
N LEU A 259 -6.74 0.45 -5.14
CA LEU A 259 -8.02 1.05 -4.79
C LEU A 259 -8.92 1.30 -6.01
N LYS A 260 -8.31 1.72 -7.14
CA LYS A 260 -9.00 1.91 -8.40
C LYS A 260 -9.50 0.59 -8.99
N GLU A 261 -8.62 -0.39 -9.12
CA GLU A 261 -8.93 -1.69 -9.75
C GLU A 261 -9.94 -2.49 -8.91
N SER A 262 -9.78 -2.47 -7.58
CA SER A 262 -10.79 -3.05 -6.68
C SER A 262 -12.14 -2.35 -6.78
N GLY A 263 -12.16 -1.07 -7.17
CA GLY A 263 -13.34 -0.24 -7.30
C GLY A 263 -13.86 0.30 -5.96
N ILE A 264 -13.08 0.18 -4.88
CA ILE A 264 -13.48 0.72 -3.57
C ILE A 264 -13.21 2.23 -3.46
N PHE A 265 -12.25 2.74 -4.24
CA PHE A 265 -12.03 4.18 -4.44
C PHE A 265 -11.52 4.44 -5.88
N PRO A 266 -12.42 4.38 -6.89
CA PRO A 266 -12.06 4.43 -8.32
C PRO A 266 -11.20 5.63 -8.74
N GLU A 267 -11.42 6.78 -8.12
CA GLU A 267 -10.79 8.05 -8.42
C GLU A 267 -9.50 8.32 -7.62
N ALA A 268 -9.02 7.37 -6.79
CA ALA A 268 -7.87 7.56 -5.90
C ALA A 268 -6.62 8.13 -6.60
N GLN A 269 -6.32 7.68 -7.82
CA GLN A 269 -5.18 8.18 -8.61
C GLN A 269 -5.27 9.65 -8.97
N GLN A 270 -6.48 10.17 -9.18
CA GLN A 270 -6.68 11.56 -9.60
C GLN A 270 -6.26 12.55 -8.51
N TYR A 271 -6.17 12.08 -7.26
CA TYR A 271 -5.78 12.86 -6.10
C TYR A 271 -4.29 12.74 -5.75
N LEU A 272 -3.53 11.94 -6.51
CA LEU A 272 -2.09 11.78 -6.33
C LEU A 272 -1.32 12.80 -7.19
N ILE A 273 -0.44 13.59 -6.57
CA ILE A 273 0.50 14.48 -7.30
C ILE A 273 1.37 13.63 -8.22
N GLY A 274 1.58 14.03 -9.48
CA GLY A 274 2.43 13.24 -10.38
C GLY A 274 1.78 11.93 -10.81
N ALA A 275 0.45 11.89 -10.90
CA ALA A 275 -0.28 10.74 -11.46
C ALA A 275 0.09 10.43 -12.92
N GLU A 276 0.77 11.34 -13.61
CA GLU A 276 1.37 11.12 -14.94
C GLU A 276 2.74 10.41 -14.89
N LEU A 277 3.33 10.23 -13.70
CA LEU A 277 4.53 9.41 -13.48
C LEU A 277 4.12 7.92 -13.43
N ASP A 278 3.64 7.42 -14.57
CA ASP A 278 3.10 6.07 -14.76
C ASP A 278 4.18 4.98 -14.93
N THR A 279 5.39 5.37 -15.33
CA THR A 279 6.58 4.51 -15.46
C THR A 279 7.70 4.97 -14.52
N ILE A 280 8.59 4.06 -14.10
CA ILE A 280 9.68 4.36 -13.15
C ILE A 280 10.69 5.35 -13.74
N ASP A 281 10.94 5.31 -15.04
CA ASP A 281 11.85 6.23 -15.73
C ASP A 281 11.37 7.69 -15.72
N LYS A 282 10.07 7.94 -15.55
CA LYS A 282 9.51 9.28 -15.36
C LYS A 282 9.81 9.85 -13.97
N TYR A 283 10.19 9.03 -12.99
CA TYR A 283 10.60 9.50 -11.67
C TYR A 283 12.02 10.10 -11.70
N VAL A 284 12.15 11.22 -12.39
CA VAL A 284 13.38 12.03 -12.50
C VAL A 284 13.03 13.47 -12.18
N CYS A 285 13.82 14.08 -11.30
CA CYS A 285 13.58 15.45 -10.86
C CYS A 285 13.77 16.44 -12.01
N GLY A 286 12.74 17.25 -12.28
CA GLY A 286 12.77 18.28 -13.33
C GLY A 286 13.73 19.44 -13.07
N ILE A 287 14.36 19.53 -11.90
CA ILE A 287 15.34 20.57 -11.55
C ILE A 287 16.77 20.04 -11.57
N CYS A 288 17.05 18.97 -10.83
CA CYS A 288 18.41 18.45 -10.66
C CYS A 288 18.71 17.21 -11.52
N HIS A 289 17.70 16.70 -12.24
CA HIS A 289 17.78 15.52 -13.12
C HIS A 289 18.23 14.23 -12.41
N ARG A 290 18.20 14.20 -11.07
CA ARG A 290 18.45 12.99 -10.29
C ARG A 290 17.18 12.16 -10.14
N PRO A 291 17.29 10.83 -9.94
CA PRO A 291 16.15 9.97 -9.68
C PRO A 291 15.30 10.44 -8.50
N MET A 292 13.99 10.19 -8.59
CA MET A 292 13.01 10.38 -7.54
C MET A 292 12.42 9.02 -7.15
N VAL A 293 11.98 8.91 -5.91
CA VAL A 293 10.99 7.91 -5.46
C VAL A 293 9.98 8.67 -4.57
N ARG A 294 8.94 8.03 -4.03
CA ARG A 294 7.91 8.61 -3.14
C ARG A 294 7.76 7.78 -1.87
N LEU A 295 8.77 7.79 -1.00
CA LEU A 295 8.76 7.15 0.32
C LEU A 295 8.00 7.96 1.39
N GLY A 296 7.62 9.20 1.09
CA GLY A 296 6.77 10.07 1.91
C GLY A 296 5.84 10.90 1.02
N TRP A 297 4.65 11.24 1.51
CA TRP A 297 3.62 11.88 0.68
C TRP A 297 4.04 13.23 0.08
N ASP A 298 4.90 13.98 0.76
CA ASP A 298 5.33 15.35 0.41
C ASP A 298 6.63 15.40 -0.39
N TRP A 299 7.22 14.25 -0.71
CA TRP A 299 8.58 14.19 -1.21
C TRP A 299 8.71 14.64 -2.67
N ILE A 300 7.70 14.33 -3.49
CA ILE A 300 7.57 14.85 -4.85
C ILE A 300 6.65 16.05 -4.82
N GLN A 301 7.16 17.19 -5.30
CA GLN A 301 6.39 18.43 -5.41
C GLN A 301 6.24 18.84 -6.86
N GLN A 302 5.08 19.42 -7.17
CA GLN A 302 4.80 20.06 -8.44
C GLN A 302 5.29 21.52 -8.38
N CYS A 303 6.05 21.97 -9.37
CA CYS A 303 6.45 23.37 -9.48
C CYS A 303 6.44 23.87 -10.93
N GLN A 304 6.31 25.18 -11.11
CA GLN A 304 6.36 25.83 -12.42
C GLN A 304 7.79 26.32 -12.71
N ILE A 305 8.33 25.93 -13.87
CA ILE A 305 9.60 26.40 -14.40
C ILE A 305 9.36 26.94 -15.83
N GLY A 306 9.36 28.27 -15.96
CA GLY A 306 8.88 28.91 -17.19
C GLY A 306 7.40 28.58 -17.39
N ASP A 307 7.05 28.15 -18.60
CA ASP A 307 5.68 27.75 -18.97
C ASP A 307 5.40 26.25 -18.75
N ARG A 308 6.31 25.53 -18.07
CA ARG A 308 6.20 24.09 -17.86
C ARG A 308 5.99 23.74 -16.40
N THR A 309 4.99 22.90 -16.16
CA THR A 309 4.84 22.14 -14.92
C THR A 309 5.91 21.04 -14.88
N VAL A 310 6.65 20.95 -13.78
CA VAL A 310 7.57 19.83 -13.54
C VAL A 310 7.35 19.24 -12.14
N TYR A 311 7.77 17.98 -11.98
CA TYR A 311 7.87 17.32 -10.68
C TYR A 311 9.32 17.30 -10.22
N ALA A 312 9.54 17.65 -8.96
CA ALA A 312 10.87 17.75 -8.40
C ALA A 312 10.90 17.31 -6.94
N HIS A 313 12.10 17.02 -6.45
CA HIS A 313 12.30 16.80 -5.02
C HIS A 313 11.88 18.04 -4.23
N LYS A 314 11.22 17.84 -3.09
CA LYS A 314 10.85 18.90 -2.13
C LYS A 314 11.96 19.92 -1.88
N HIS A 315 13.19 19.46 -1.61
CA HIS A 315 14.32 20.35 -1.36
C HIS A 315 14.74 21.15 -2.61
N CYS A 316 14.68 20.56 -3.82
CA CYS A 316 15.00 21.27 -5.06
C CYS A 316 14.02 22.44 -5.27
N VAL A 317 12.75 22.24 -4.96
CA VAL A 317 11.73 23.29 -4.99
C VAL A 317 12.03 24.35 -3.92
N ALA A 318 12.31 23.95 -2.69
CA ALA A 318 12.62 24.87 -1.59
C ALA A 318 13.82 25.78 -1.90
N HIS A 319 14.92 25.21 -2.42
CA HIS A 319 16.10 25.99 -2.84
C HIS A 319 15.78 26.96 -3.97
N LYS A 320 15.06 26.52 -5.01
CA LYS A 320 14.61 27.40 -6.10
C LYS A 320 13.76 28.57 -5.61
N VAL A 321 12.91 28.34 -4.59
CA VAL A 321 12.08 29.40 -3.99
C VAL A 321 12.95 30.36 -3.15
N ALA A 322 13.88 29.84 -2.36
CA ALA A 322 14.81 30.65 -1.56
C ALA A 322 15.71 31.54 -2.45
N ASP A 323 16.23 31.00 -3.55
CA ASP A 323 17.05 31.75 -4.52
C ASP A 323 16.25 32.88 -5.19
N LYS A 324 14.95 32.68 -5.43
CA LYS A 324 14.05 33.73 -5.95
C LYS A 324 13.73 34.82 -4.92
N LEU A 325 13.70 34.47 -3.63
CA LEU A 325 13.48 35.44 -2.56
C LEU A 325 14.74 36.28 -2.27
N SER A 326 15.93 35.74 -2.53
CA SER A 326 17.20 36.47 -2.43
C SER A 326 17.50 37.31 -3.68
N THR A 327 16.98 36.93 -4.86
CA THR A 327 17.09 37.67 -6.12
C THR A 327 15.79 38.40 -6.46
N ARG A 328 15.52 39.56 -5.82
CA ARG A 328 14.37 40.39 -6.20
C ARG A 328 14.50 40.95 -7.63
N GLY A 329 13.86 40.26 -8.56
CA GLY A 329 13.36 40.73 -9.85
C GLY A 329 12.15 39.86 -10.23
N ARG A 330 10.95 40.46 -10.19
CA ARG A 330 9.60 39.84 -10.27
C ARG A 330 9.47 38.67 -11.27
N PHE A 331 9.06 37.51 -10.77
CA PHE A 331 8.23 36.53 -11.49
C PHE A 331 7.26 35.87 -10.50
N ASP A 332 5.98 35.83 -10.85
CA ASP A 332 4.91 35.25 -10.03
C ASP A 332 5.13 33.75 -9.85
N VAL A 333 5.71 33.38 -8.72
CA VAL A 333 5.60 32.02 -8.20
C VAL A 333 4.36 32.02 -7.33
N GLN A 334 3.29 31.39 -7.79
CA GLN A 334 2.29 30.85 -6.87
C GLN A 334 2.97 29.72 -6.10
N SER A 335 3.81 30.07 -5.12
CA SER A 335 4.15 29.18 -4.04
C SER A 335 2.92 29.19 -3.15
N GLN A 336 1.95 28.33 -3.45
CA GLN A 336 1.01 27.95 -2.40
C GLN A 336 1.89 27.33 -1.30
N ARG A 337 2.02 28.06 -0.19
CA ARG A 337 2.72 27.58 1.00
C ARG A 337 2.09 26.23 1.36
N CYS A 338 2.99 25.24 1.43
CA CYS A 338 2.77 23.81 1.54
C CYS A 338 2.07 23.39 2.83
#